data_AF-S5TXS5-F1
#
_entry.id   AF-S5TXS5-F1
#
_cell.length_a   1.000
_cell.length_b   1.000
_cell.length_c   1.000
_cell.angle_alpha   90.00
_cell.angle_beta   90.00
_cell.angle_gamma   90.00
#
_symmetry.space_group_name_H-M   'P 1'
#
loop_
_entity.id
_entity.type
_entity.pdbx_description
1 polymer ?
#
loop_
_entity_poly.entity_id
_entity_poly.type
_entity_poly.pdbx_seq_one_letter_code
_entity_poly.pdbx_strand_id
1 'polypeptide(L)'
;MLVHRPEANLSPFHSFIYFTPIYLLGIFFSIHQDKALHFLEGKIILLGIGVVSLALLQIKSHGSYGNYHKMDMFSYHGIDRIIIQKILLIFFIIALLQKFANKQIQVLKYLASLSFPIFFIHPWITFFIKYSAIYEYLLFLPGFVIFIIITTSAVLGSILVAGLIKLIFKKRSSYIIGW
;
A
#
# COMPACT_ATOMS: atom_id res chain seq x y z
N MET A 1 13.76 7.83 -11.52
CA MET A 1 14.52 6.56 -11.53
C MET A 1 14.47 5.98 -12.94
N LEU A 2 15.60 5.49 -13.48
CA LEU A 2 15.70 4.98 -14.87
C LEU A 2 15.05 3.59 -15.02
N VAL A 3 15.18 2.77 -13.98
CA VAL A 3 14.55 1.44 -13.85
C VAL A 3 13.11 1.63 -13.35
N HIS A 4 12.14 0.98 -13.98
CA HIS A 4 10.73 0.95 -13.55
C HIS A 4 10.40 -0.40 -12.95
N ARG A 5 9.21 -0.58 -12.40
CA ARG A 5 8.79 -1.86 -11.82
C ARG A 5 8.75 -2.96 -12.90
N PRO A 6 9.27 -4.17 -12.66
CA PRO A 6 9.09 -5.29 -13.59
C PRO A 6 7.62 -5.59 -13.81
N GLU A 7 7.27 -6.01 -15.02
CA GLU A 7 5.93 -6.49 -15.33
C GLU A 7 5.56 -7.69 -14.46
N ALA A 8 4.38 -7.62 -13.84
CA ALA A 8 3.86 -8.61 -12.89
C ALA A 8 4.82 -9.02 -11.75
N ASN A 9 5.91 -8.27 -11.52
CA ASN A 9 7.02 -8.64 -10.63
C ASN A 9 7.72 -9.97 -11.00
N LEU A 10 7.70 -10.36 -12.27
CA LEU A 10 8.20 -11.66 -12.72
C LEU A 10 9.71 -11.83 -12.61
N SER A 11 10.48 -10.72 -12.68
CA SER A 11 11.94 -10.75 -12.57
C SER A 11 12.39 -10.35 -11.15
N PRO A 12 12.91 -11.30 -10.35
CA PRO A 12 13.37 -11.00 -8.99
C PRO A 12 14.55 -10.03 -8.97
N PHE A 13 15.50 -10.19 -9.89
CA PHE A 13 16.68 -9.33 -9.96
C PHE A 13 16.33 -7.88 -10.36
N HIS A 14 15.43 -7.73 -11.34
CA HIS A 14 14.91 -6.41 -11.72
C HIS A 14 14.15 -5.77 -10.53
N SER A 15 13.35 -6.55 -9.81
CA SER A 15 12.64 -6.08 -8.61
C SER A 15 13.62 -5.65 -7.52
N PHE A 16 14.67 -6.42 -7.28
CA PHE A 16 15.71 -6.10 -6.29
C PHE A 16 16.32 -4.73 -6.60
N ILE A 17 16.77 -4.49 -7.83
CA ILE A 17 17.36 -3.21 -8.23
C ILE A 17 16.35 -2.06 -8.08
N TYR A 18 15.10 -2.28 -8.52
CA TYR A 18 14.04 -1.27 -8.45
C TYR A 18 13.66 -0.88 -7.01
N PHE A 19 13.56 -1.86 -6.10
CA PHE A 19 13.14 -1.61 -4.72
C PHE A 19 14.28 -1.26 -3.76
N THR A 20 15.54 -1.54 -4.12
CA THR A 20 16.70 -1.25 -3.25
C THR A 20 16.79 0.21 -2.81
N PRO A 21 16.64 1.22 -3.70
CA PRO A 21 16.70 2.62 -3.26
C PRO A 21 15.60 2.99 -2.27
N ILE A 22 14.40 2.40 -2.41
CA ILE A 22 13.27 2.63 -1.50
C ILE A 22 13.53 1.98 -0.14
N TYR A 23 14.07 0.76 -0.16
CA TYR A 23 14.46 0.06 1.05
C TYR A 23 15.55 0.81 1.82
N LEU A 24 16.60 1.27 1.12
CA LEU A 24 17.66 2.08 1.70
C LEU A 24 17.16 3.44 2.22
N LEU A 25 16.20 4.06 1.53
CA LEU A 25 15.54 5.28 2.02
C LEU A 25 14.82 5.03 3.34
N GLY A 26 14.15 3.88 3.50
CA GLY A 26 13.52 3.48 4.76
C GLY A 26 14.53 3.28 5.88
N ILE A 27 15.65 2.60 5.62
CA ILE A 27 16.75 2.46 6.59
C ILE A 27 17.31 3.83 6.97
N PHE A 28 17.60 4.68 5.98
CA PHE A 28 18.14 6.01 6.21
C PHE A 28 17.21 6.88 7.05
N PHE A 29 15.90 6.83 6.77
CA PHE A 29 14.87 7.48 7.57
C PHE A 29 14.87 6.96 9.00
N SER A 30 14.93 5.64 9.20
CA SER A 30 14.94 5.04 10.53
C SER A 30 16.16 5.43 11.35
N ILE A 31 17.35 5.51 10.74
CA ILE A 31 18.59 5.93 11.42
C ILE A 31 18.50 7.40 11.87
N HIS A 32 17.86 8.25 11.07
CA HIS A 32 17.76 9.69 11.31
C HIS A 32 16.35 10.14 11.70
N GLN A 33 15.58 9.26 12.34
CA GLN A 33 14.14 9.42 12.54
C GLN A 33 13.78 10.77 13.16
N ASP A 34 14.45 11.19 14.23
CA ASP A 34 14.13 12.45 14.92
C ASP A 34 14.32 13.66 14.02
N LYS A 35 15.45 13.72 13.30
CA LYS A 35 15.75 14.80 12.34
C LYS A 35 14.76 14.78 11.17
N ALA A 36 14.42 13.59 10.68
CA ALA A 36 13.49 13.42 9.57
C ALA A 36 12.07 13.83 9.96
N LEU A 37 11.59 13.43 11.13
CA LEU A 37 10.28 13.84 11.65
C LEU A 37 10.22 15.34 11.88
N HIS A 38 11.23 15.93 12.52
CA HIS A 38 11.31 17.39 12.68
C HIS A 38 11.31 18.11 11.32
N PHE A 39 12.00 17.56 10.31
CA PHE A 39 11.95 18.12 8.96
C PHE A 39 10.55 18.05 8.33
N LEU A 40 9.73 17.06 8.66
CA LEU A 40 8.38 16.88 8.11
C LEU A 40 7.33 17.76 8.81
N GLU A 41 7.65 18.33 9.97
CA GLU A 41 6.73 19.19 10.72
C GLU A 41 6.27 20.40 9.88
N GLY A 42 4.98 20.68 9.93
CA GLY A 42 4.36 21.77 9.15
C GLY A 42 4.25 21.52 7.64
N LYS A 43 4.87 20.47 7.08
CA LYS A 43 4.92 20.24 5.61
C LYS A 43 3.80 19.37 5.05
N ILE A 44 2.81 18.99 5.87
CA ILE A 44 1.71 18.10 5.45
C ILE A 44 0.99 18.63 4.21
N ILE A 45 0.65 19.93 4.19
CA ILE A 45 -0.08 20.54 3.06
C ILE A 45 0.80 20.51 1.81
N LEU A 46 2.07 20.90 1.93
CA LEU A 46 3.03 20.89 0.81
C LEU A 46 3.20 19.48 0.22
N LEU A 47 3.39 18.47 1.08
CA LEU A 47 3.52 17.08 0.67
C LEU A 47 2.24 16.57 0.00
N GLY A 48 1.08 16.89 0.58
CA GLY A 48 -0.23 16.51 0.03
C GLY A 48 -0.48 17.13 -1.36
N ILE A 49 -0.19 18.42 -1.53
CA ILE A 49 -0.23 19.09 -2.83
C ILE A 49 0.71 18.39 -3.79
N GLY A 50 1.96 18.10 -3.40
CA GLY A 50 2.92 17.39 -4.24
C GLY A 50 2.42 16.03 -4.73
N VAL A 51 1.80 15.23 -3.85
CA VAL A 51 1.20 13.94 -4.20
C VAL A 51 0.08 14.10 -5.22
N VAL A 52 -0.84 15.04 -4.99
CA VAL A 52 -2.00 15.28 -5.88
C VAL A 52 -1.54 15.84 -7.23
N SER A 53 -0.61 16.80 -7.23
CA SER A 53 -0.06 17.39 -8.44
C SER A 53 0.64 16.34 -9.31
N LEU A 54 1.43 15.44 -8.72
CA LEU A 54 2.06 14.35 -9.48
C LEU A 54 1.04 13.34 -10.01
N ALA A 55 -0.04 13.05 -9.25
CA ALA A 55 -1.12 12.19 -9.72
C ALA A 55 -1.86 12.80 -10.93
N LEU A 56 -2.20 14.08 -10.86
CA LEU A 56 -2.85 14.81 -11.96
C LEU A 56 -1.92 14.90 -13.18
N LEU A 57 -0.63 15.13 -12.97
CA LEU A 57 0.37 15.17 -14.03
C LEU A 57 0.53 13.80 -14.71
N GLN A 58 0.45 12.70 -13.95
CA GLN A 58 0.42 11.34 -14.50
C GLN A 58 -0.79 11.17 -15.43
N ILE A 59 -2.00 11.47 -14.95
CA ILE A 59 -3.23 11.32 -15.73
C ILE A 59 -3.16 12.15 -17.02
N LYS A 60 -2.75 13.42 -16.90
CA LYS A 60 -2.65 14.32 -18.05
C LYS A 60 -1.64 13.86 -19.10
N SER A 61 -0.52 13.28 -18.68
CA SER A 61 0.59 12.95 -19.59
C SER A 61 0.53 11.55 -20.18
N HIS A 62 -0.12 10.58 -19.53
CA HIS A 62 -0.15 9.19 -19.98
C HIS A 62 -1.57 8.68 -20.24
N GLY A 63 -2.60 9.47 -19.95
CA GLY A 63 -4.00 9.07 -20.11
C GLY A 63 -4.44 7.90 -19.22
N SER A 64 -3.55 7.42 -18.34
CA SER A 64 -3.74 6.25 -17.50
C SER A 64 -3.24 6.49 -16.08
N TYR A 65 -3.74 5.67 -15.17
CA TYR A 65 -3.38 5.64 -13.75
C TYR A 65 -2.83 4.26 -13.40
N GLY A 66 -2.05 4.17 -12.32
CA GLY A 66 -1.44 2.91 -11.87
C GLY A 66 0.07 2.91 -12.03
N ASN A 67 0.71 1.76 -11.76
CA ASN A 67 2.18 1.62 -11.78
C ASN A 67 2.73 1.59 -13.21
N TYR A 68 3.89 2.21 -13.44
CA TYR A 68 4.62 2.01 -14.69
C TYR A 68 5.37 0.69 -14.61
N HIS A 69 5.18 -0.13 -15.65
CA HIS A 69 5.81 -1.43 -15.78
C HIS A 69 6.72 -1.46 -17.01
N LYS A 70 7.86 -2.14 -16.89
CA LYS A 70 8.76 -2.43 -18.01
C LYS A 70 9.06 -3.92 -18.07
N MET A 71 8.97 -4.49 -19.28
CA MET A 71 9.53 -5.81 -19.58
C MET A 71 11.05 -5.76 -19.47
N ASP A 72 11.67 -4.84 -20.22
CA ASP A 72 13.12 -4.69 -20.27
C ASP A 72 13.63 -3.64 -19.28
N MET A 73 14.56 -4.06 -18.42
CA MET A 73 15.12 -3.25 -17.33
C MET A 73 15.82 -1.97 -17.79
N PHE A 74 16.55 -2.01 -18.90
CA PHE A 74 17.36 -0.87 -19.39
C PHE A 74 16.71 -0.08 -20.54
N SER A 75 15.42 -0.30 -20.81
CA SER A 75 14.70 0.48 -21.82
C SER A 75 14.34 1.88 -21.30
N TYR A 76 14.58 2.92 -22.09
CA TYR A 76 14.19 4.28 -21.73
C TYR A 76 12.76 4.58 -22.15
N HIS A 77 11.84 4.62 -21.17
CA HIS A 77 10.44 5.02 -21.34
C HIS A 77 10.11 6.23 -20.46
N GLY A 78 11.10 7.11 -20.26
CA GLY A 78 10.99 8.26 -19.37
C GLY A 78 11.23 7.93 -17.89
N ILE A 79 11.07 8.95 -17.06
CA ILE A 79 11.30 8.87 -15.61
C ILE A 79 10.10 8.19 -14.94
N ASP A 80 10.38 7.25 -14.03
CA ASP A 80 9.35 6.74 -13.14
C ASP A 80 8.88 7.88 -12.21
N ARG A 81 7.74 8.48 -12.54
CA ARG A 81 7.12 9.55 -11.74
C ARG A 81 6.31 8.99 -10.59
N ILE A 82 5.92 7.73 -10.66
CA ILE A 82 5.08 7.07 -9.66
C ILE A 82 5.91 6.76 -8.44
N ILE A 83 7.13 6.25 -8.61
CA ILE A 83 8.01 6.03 -7.45
C ILE A 83 8.26 7.33 -6.67
N ILE A 84 8.42 8.46 -7.38
CA ILE A 84 8.57 9.79 -6.75
C ILE A 84 7.29 10.18 -6.02
N GLN A 85 6.13 10.04 -6.67
CA GLN A 85 4.83 10.28 -6.05
C GLN A 85 4.63 9.40 -4.80
N LYS A 86 5.04 8.13 -4.84
CA LYS A 86 4.92 7.18 -3.73
C LYS A 86 5.86 7.54 -2.58
N ILE A 87 7.08 7.98 -2.85
CA ILE A 87 7.99 8.50 -1.82
C ILE A 87 7.36 9.71 -1.11
N LEU A 88 6.84 10.68 -1.87
CA LEU A 88 6.13 11.83 -1.29
C LEU A 88 4.91 11.41 -0.49
N LEU A 89 4.15 10.42 -0.98
CA LEU A 89 2.99 9.87 -0.28
C LEU A 89 3.39 9.20 1.03
N ILE A 90 4.51 8.47 1.08
CA ILE A 90 5.03 7.87 2.31
C ILE A 90 5.32 8.97 3.34
N PHE A 91 6.06 10.01 2.96
CA PHE A 91 6.36 11.11 3.86
C PHE A 91 5.12 11.91 4.27
N PHE A 92 4.16 12.10 3.36
CA PHE A 92 2.86 12.70 3.67
C PHE A 92 2.12 11.89 4.74
N ILE A 93 2.03 10.56 4.57
CA ILE A 93 1.36 9.67 5.52
C ILE A 93 2.09 9.68 6.86
N ILE A 94 3.42 9.61 6.88
CA ILE A 94 4.21 9.71 8.13
C ILE A 94 3.91 11.03 8.86
N ALA A 95 3.99 12.16 8.15
CA ALA A 95 3.72 13.48 8.73
C ALA A 95 2.28 13.59 9.26
N LEU A 96 1.31 12.99 8.56
CA LEU A 96 -0.07 12.92 9.01
C LEU A 96 -0.23 12.07 10.28
N LEU A 97 0.36 10.86 10.28
CA LEU A 97 0.25 9.90 11.38
C LEU A 97 0.99 10.36 12.65
N GLN A 98 2.06 11.14 12.51
CA GLN A 98 2.78 11.73 13.65
C GLN A 98 1.85 12.57 14.55
N LYS A 99 0.84 13.24 13.98
CA LYS A 99 -0.19 13.98 14.74
C LYS A 99 -1.03 13.09 15.68
N PHE A 100 -1.05 11.79 15.42
CA PHE A 100 -1.79 10.80 16.19
C PHE A 100 -0.89 9.88 17.01
N ALA A 101 0.44 10.07 16.96
CA ALA A 101 1.41 9.18 17.62
C ALA A 101 1.17 9.05 19.13
N ASN A 102 0.78 10.15 19.79
CA ASN A 102 0.51 10.15 21.23
C ASN A 102 -0.91 9.65 21.59
N LYS A 103 -1.75 9.31 20.60
CA LYS A 103 -3.13 8.89 20.85
C LYS A 103 -3.23 7.36 20.86
N GLN A 104 -3.77 6.83 21.95
CA GLN A 104 -4.03 5.39 22.06
C GLN A 104 -5.42 5.04 21.52
N ILE A 105 -5.53 4.89 20.20
CA ILE A 105 -6.78 4.49 19.55
C ILE A 105 -6.89 2.96 19.58
N GLN A 106 -7.76 2.41 20.43
CA GLN A 106 -7.89 0.95 20.65
C GLN A 106 -8.19 0.18 19.36
N VAL A 107 -9.08 0.70 18.51
CA VAL A 107 -9.41 0.09 17.21
C VAL A 107 -8.17 -0.02 16.33
N LEU A 108 -7.34 1.02 16.30
CA LEU A 108 -6.11 1.03 15.51
C LEU A 108 -5.08 0.05 16.06
N LYS A 109 -4.94 -0.07 17.38
CA LYS A 109 -4.09 -1.09 18.02
C LYS A 109 -4.56 -2.51 17.67
N TYR A 110 -5.86 -2.75 17.71
CA TYR A 110 -6.44 -4.04 17.34
C TYR A 110 -6.17 -4.38 15.87
N LEU A 111 -6.46 -3.46 14.95
CA LEU A 111 -6.18 -3.63 13.52
C LEU A 111 -4.68 -3.82 13.24
N ALA A 112 -3.81 -3.10 13.94
CA ALA A 112 -2.36 -3.28 13.83
C ALA A 112 -1.94 -4.70 14.26
N SER A 113 -2.52 -5.25 15.33
CA SER A 113 -2.27 -6.63 15.76
C SER A 113 -2.71 -7.68 14.72
N LEU A 114 -3.67 -7.33 13.86
CA LEU A 114 -4.20 -8.16 12.78
C LEU A 114 -3.58 -7.89 11.41
N SER A 115 -2.65 -6.93 11.31
CA SER A 115 -2.11 -6.47 10.02
C SER A 115 -1.46 -7.61 9.22
N PHE A 116 -0.73 -8.50 9.88
CA PHE A 116 -0.11 -9.67 9.25
C PHE A 116 -1.16 -10.67 8.73
N PRO A 117 -2.12 -11.18 9.54
CA PRO A 117 -3.21 -12.01 9.01
C PRO A 117 -3.97 -11.35 7.85
N ILE A 118 -4.31 -10.07 7.98
CA ILE A 118 -5.04 -9.32 6.94
C ILE A 118 -4.22 -9.31 5.65
N PHE A 119 -2.91 -9.08 5.71
CA PHE A 119 -2.03 -9.10 4.55
C PHE A 119 -2.06 -10.44 3.80
N PHE A 120 -2.11 -11.58 4.49
CA PHE A 120 -2.16 -12.89 3.83
C PHE A 120 -3.55 -13.33 3.39
N ILE A 121 -4.60 -12.94 4.13
CA ILE A 121 -5.95 -13.43 3.89
C ILE A 121 -6.67 -12.59 2.82
N HIS A 122 -6.45 -11.27 2.77
CA HIS A 122 -7.18 -10.38 1.87
C HIS A 122 -7.12 -10.76 0.38
N PRO A 123 -6.01 -11.28 -0.20
CA PRO A 123 -5.98 -11.65 -1.61
C PRO A 123 -6.99 -12.75 -1.91
N TRP A 124 -7.14 -13.73 -1.00
CA TRP A 124 -8.13 -14.79 -1.12
C TRP A 124 -9.55 -14.25 -1.07
N ILE A 125 -9.85 -13.35 -0.12
CA ILE A 125 -11.17 -12.71 -0.05
C ILE A 125 -11.47 -11.95 -1.35
N THR A 126 -10.52 -11.17 -1.86
CA THR A 126 -10.70 -10.44 -3.12
C THR A 126 -10.84 -11.37 -4.33
N PHE A 127 -10.14 -12.51 -4.33
CA PHE A 127 -10.24 -13.54 -5.36
C PHE A 127 -11.66 -14.15 -5.37
N PHE A 128 -12.18 -14.55 -4.20
CA PHE A 128 -13.53 -15.10 -4.10
C PHE A 128 -14.61 -14.08 -4.47
N ILE A 129 -14.46 -12.82 -4.06
CA ILE A 129 -15.40 -11.76 -4.47
C ILE A 129 -15.40 -11.64 -5.99
N LYS A 130 -14.23 -11.53 -6.64
CA LYS A 130 -14.13 -11.38 -8.10
C LYS A 130 -14.69 -12.56 -8.88
N TYR A 131 -14.56 -13.79 -8.35
CA TYR A 131 -15.07 -14.99 -8.99
C TYR A 131 -16.55 -15.27 -8.67
N SER A 132 -17.13 -14.56 -7.71
CA SER A 132 -18.55 -14.68 -7.38
C SER A 132 -19.43 -13.92 -8.38
N ALA A 133 -20.65 -14.42 -8.60
CA ALA A 133 -21.67 -13.73 -9.41
C ALA A 133 -22.01 -12.32 -8.88
N ILE A 134 -21.73 -12.04 -7.59
CA ILE A 134 -21.94 -10.73 -6.97
C ILE A 134 -21.08 -9.64 -7.63
N TYR A 135 -19.90 -9.99 -8.16
CA TYR A 135 -18.99 -9.01 -8.77
C TYR A 135 -19.60 -8.35 -10.02
N GLU A 136 -20.35 -9.10 -10.83
CA GLU A 136 -21.01 -8.56 -12.02
C GLU A 136 -22.02 -7.46 -11.66
N TYR A 137 -22.77 -7.62 -10.56
CA TYR A 137 -23.67 -6.59 -10.06
C TYR A 137 -22.94 -5.35 -9.55
N LEU A 138 -21.72 -5.51 -9.02
CA LEU A 138 -20.91 -4.39 -8.55
C LEU A 138 -20.35 -3.55 -9.70
N LEU A 139 -20.19 -4.10 -10.90
CA LEU A 139 -19.62 -3.38 -12.06
C LEU A 139 -20.48 -2.20 -12.53
N PHE A 140 -21.76 -2.15 -12.15
CA PHE A 140 -22.64 -1.02 -12.43
C PHE A 140 -22.31 0.22 -11.57
N LEU A 141 -21.60 0.05 -10.46
CA LEU A 141 -21.28 1.14 -9.54
C LEU A 141 -20.05 1.94 -10.00
N PRO A 142 -19.91 3.21 -9.57
CA PRO A 142 -18.69 3.97 -9.82
C PRO A 142 -17.46 3.28 -9.24
N GLY A 143 -16.32 3.33 -9.94
CA GLY A 143 -15.10 2.61 -9.53
C GLY A 143 -14.61 2.92 -8.12
N PHE A 144 -14.79 4.15 -7.63
CA PHE A 144 -14.43 4.49 -6.23
C PHE A 144 -15.33 3.80 -5.21
N VAL A 145 -16.62 3.62 -5.54
CA VAL A 145 -17.60 2.92 -4.69
C VAL A 145 -17.24 1.44 -4.65
N ILE A 146 -16.94 0.85 -5.82
CA ILE A 146 -16.45 -0.53 -5.92
C ILE A 146 -15.19 -0.69 -5.05
N PHE A 147 -14.23 0.24 -5.13
CA PHE A 147 -13.02 0.22 -4.32
C PHE A 147 -13.30 0.24 -2.81
N ILE A 148 -14.19 1.11 -2.34
CA ILE A 148 -14.57 1.18 -0.92
C ILE A 148 -15.23 -0.12 -0.48
N ILE A 149 -16.18 -0.64 -1.27
CA ILE A 149 -16.90 -1.89 -0.95
C ILE A 149 -15.90 -3.05 -0.88
N ILE A 150 -15.11 -3.28 -1.92
CA ILE A 150 -14.16 -4.40 -1.98
C ILE A 150 -13.12 -4.28 -0.87
N THR A 151 -12.57 -3.09 -0.61
CA THR A 151 -11.58 -2.89 0.46
C THR A 151 -12.18 -3.19 1.82
N THR A 152 -13.38 -2.67 2.09
CA THR A 152 -14.08 -2.89 3.37
C THR A 152 -14.41 -4.36 3.55
N SER A 153 -14.98 -5.02 2.53
CA SER A 153 -15.27 -6.45 2.55
C SER A 153 -14.02 -7.30 2.71
N ALA A 154 -12.91 -6.94 2.05
CA ALA A 154 -11.64 -7.66 2.17
C ALA A 154 -11.06 -7.55 3.58
N VAL A 155 -11.09 -6.37 4.20
CA VAL A 155 -10.62 -6.17 5.58
C VAL A 155 -11.51 -6.91 6.57
N LEU A 156 -12.83 -6.69 6.52
CA LEU A 156 -13.77 -7.34 7.44
C LEU A 156 -13.75 -8.87 7.28
N GLY A 157 -13.76 -9.37 6.05
CA GLY A 157 -13.64 -10.79 5.76
C GLY A 157 -12.35 -11.39 6.29
N SER A 158 -11.22 -10.67 6.15
CA SER A 158 -9.94 -11.13 6.70
C SER A 158 -9.95 -11.18 8.23
N ILE A 159 -10.54 -10.19 8.90
CA ILE A 159 -10.69 -10.18 10.36
C ILE A 159 -11.55 -11.36 10.82
N LEU A 160 -12.67 -11.62 10.13
CA LEU A 160 -13.55 -12.75 10.44
C LEU A 160 -12.83 -14.09 10.30
N VAL A 161 -12.15 -14.32 9.17
CA VAL A 161 -11.40 -15.56 8.93
C VAL A 161 -10.27 -15.72 9.95
N ALA A 162 -9.51 -14.66 10.25
CA ALA A 162 -8.48 -14.70 11.29
C ALA A 162 -9.08 -15.07 12.66
N GLY A 163 -10.24 -14.50 13.00
CA GLY A 163 -11.01 -14.83 14.21
C GLY A 163 -11.42 -16.31 14.26
N LEU A 164 -11.91 -16.86 13.16
CA LEU A 164 -12.28 -18.28 13.06
C LEU A 164 -11.07 -19.20 13.23
N ILE A 165 -9.94 -18.88 12.57
CA ILE A 165 -8.69 -19.63 12.72
C ILE A 165 -8.24 -19.61 14.18
N LYS A 166 -8.30 -18.45 14.84
CA LYS A 166 -7.94 -18.33 16.26
C LYS A 166 -8.87 -19.12 17.17
N LEU A 167 -10.16 -19.18 16.86
CA LEU A 167 -11.12 -19.98 17.61
C LEU A 167 -10.82 -21.49 17.51
N ILE A 168 -10.51 -21.96 16.30
CA ILE A 168 -10.26 -23.38 16.00
C ILE A 168 -8.90 -23.83 16.56
N PHE A 169 -7.83 -23.06 16.29
CA PHE A 169 -6.45 -23.46 16.60
C PHE A 169 -5.93 -22.90 17.93
N LYS A 170 -6.66 -21.98 18.58
CA LYS A 170 -6.34 -21.37 19.88
C LYS A 170 -4.88 -20.90 19.92
N LYS A 171 -4.07 -21.44 20.84
CA LYS A 171 -2.65 -21.07 21.01
C LYS A 171 -1.77 -21.38 19.79
N ARG A 172 -2.22 -22.24 18.87
CA ARG A 172 -1.45 -22.60 17.67
C ARG A 172 -1.72 -21.68 16.48
N SER A 173 -2.70 -20.77 16.55
CA SER A 173 -3.02 -19.85 15.43
C SER A 173 -1.85 -18.95 15.06
N SER A 174 -1.01 -18.58 16.03
CA SER A 174 0.18 -17.75 15.82
C SER A 174 1.16 -18.36 14.80
N TYR A 175 1.28 -19.70 14.72
CA TYR A 175 2.13 -20.36 13.73
C TYR A 175 1.57 -20.29 12.29
N ILE A 176 0.26 -20.08 12.15
CA ILE A 176 -0.44 -20.11 10.86
C ILE A 176 -0.62 -18.69 10.33
N ILE A 177 -1.10 -17.79 11.18
CA ILE A 177 -1.49 -16.43 10.78
C ILE A 177 -0.75 -15.35 11.56
N GLY A 178 0.24 -15.67 12.40
CA GLY A 178 0.98 -14.67 13.17
C GLY A 178 0.15 -13.95 14.24
N TRP A 179 -1.04 -14.45 14.59
CA TRP A 179 -2.00 -13.83 15.53
C TRP A 179 -2.79 -14.84 16.37
#